data_AF-A0AA39JBC1-F1
#
_entry.id   AF-A0AA39JBC1-F1
#
_cell.length_a   1.000
_cell.length_b   1.000
_cell.length_c   1.000
_cell.angle_alpha   90.00
_cell.angle_beta   90.00
_cell.angle_gamma   90.00
#
_symmetry.space_group_name_H-M   'P 1'
#
loop_
_entity.id
_entity.type
_entity.pdbx_description
1 polymer ?
#
loop_
_entity_poly.entity_id
_entity_poly.type
_entity_poly.pdbx_seq_one_letter_code
_entity_poly.pdbx_strand_id
1 'polypeptide(L)'
;GYTCKECLHHLDAAKVPPLALANNMWIGKVPLELSVLSLTERVLIARHLPCTYLVKLYLKEEHVEHWLDNNAMYMGLKGNISSHPLNASHVAGLVSANMLPPQAKVLAAVIGITFVTPRGFKMKELPRIFHVRRELVRRALLWLKKNNPLYSDIIISDDALAQLPISGVLEEI
;
A
#
# COMPACT_ATOMS: atom_id res chain seq x y z
N GLY A 1 -6.09 21.10 -26.98
CA GLY A 1 -5.39 20.11 -26.14
C GLY A 1 -4.03 20.67 -25.77
N TYR A 2 -3.54 20.39 -24.57
CA TYR A 2 -2.21 20.84 -24.15
C TYR A 2 -1.22 19.68 -24.32
N THR A 3 -0.15 19.90 -25.09
CA THR A 3 0.92 18.92 -25.32
C THR A 3 2.25 19.56 -24.91
N CYS A 4 3.08 18.86 -24.13
CA CYS A 4 4.39 19.39 -23.74
C CYS A 4 5.33 19.43 -24.95
N LYS A 5 6.39 20.26 -24.87
CA LYS A 5 7.36 20.44 -25.97
C LYS A 5 8.05 19.13 -26.39
N GLU A 6 8.32 18.24 -25.43
CA GLU A 6 8.98 16.95 -25.69
C GLU A 6 8.06 15.99 -26.43
N CYS A 7 6.80 15.84 -25.98
CA CYS A 7 5.80 15.06 -26.71
C CYS A 7 5.56 15.63 -28.12
N LEU A 8 5.50 16.96 -28.26
CA LEU A 8 5.33 17.60 -29.57
C LEU A 8 6.51 17.30 -30.51
N HIS A 9 7.74 17.40 -30.02
CA HIS A 9 8.94 17.06 -30.79
C HIS A 9 8.90 15.61 -31.32
N HIS A 10 8.46 14.65 -30.51
CA HIS A 10 8.27 13.27 -30.96
C HIS A 10 7.14 13.15 -32.00
N LEU A 11 6.01 13.82 -31.78
CA LEU A 11 4.87 13.78 -32.71
C LEU A 11 5.19 14.42 -34.07
N ASP A 12 5.91 15.54 -34.08
CA ASP A 12 6.37 16.21 -35.30
C ASP A 12 7.33 15.31 -36.10
N ALA A 13 8.11 14.48 -35.41
CA ALA A 13 8.95 13.45 -36.01
C ALA A 13 8.18 12.14 -36.33
N ALA A 14 6.84 12.14 -36.25
CA ALA A 14 5.96 10.98 -36.42
C ALA A 14 6.33 9.78 -35.52
N LYS A 15 6.85 10.04 -34.31
CA LYS A 15 7.18 9.04 -33.29
C LYS A 15 6.19 9.10 -32.13
N VAL A 16 5.91 7.94 -31.53
CA VAL A 16 5.14 7.87 -30.29
C VAL A 16 6.00 8.42 -29.14
N PRO A 17 5.51 9.40 -28.35
CA PRO A 17 6.27 9.89 -27.21
C PRO A 17 6.60 8.76 -26.21
N PRO A 18 7.81 8.74 -25.61
CA PRO A 18 8.25 7.62 -24.76
C PRO A 18 7.32 7.31 -23.58
N LEU A 19 6.69 8.34 -23.00
CA LEU A 19 5.78 8.20 -21.85
C LEU A 19 4.30 8.17 -22.24
N ALA A 20 3.99 8.10 -23.54
CA ALA A 20 2.59 8.02 -23.98
C ALA A 20 1.98 6.68 -23.56
N LEU A 21 0.69 6.68 -23.25
CA LEU A 21 -0.08 5.46 -22.98
C LEU A 21 0.01 4.45 -24.12
N ALA A 22 0.07 4.93 -25.36
CA ALA A 22 0.25 4.12 -26.57
C ALA A 22 1.62 3.43 -26.66
N ASN A 23 2.61 3.84 -25.86
CA ASN A 23 3.94 3.23 -25.83
C ASN A 23 4.05 2.13 -24.75
N ASN A 24 3.12 1.17 -24.74
CA ASN A 24 3.05 0.09 -23.74
C ASN A 24 2.96 0.56 -22.27
N MET A 25 2.62 1.83 -22.02
CA MET A 25 2.44 2.39 -20.68
C MET A 25 0.99 2.26 -20.18
N TRP A 26 0.06 1.88 -21.06
CA TRP A 26 -1.32 1.58 -20.67
C TRP A 26 -1.44 0.18 -20.07
N ILE A 27 -1.60 0.12 -18.76
CA ILE A 27 -1.77 -1.14 -18.00
C ILE A 27 -3.21 -1.68 -18.02
N GLY A 28 -4.14 -1.00 -18.70
CA GLY A 28 -5.55 -1.38 -18.72
C GLY A 28 -6.29 -1.10 -17.41
N LYS A 29 -7.45 -1.72 -17.26
CA LYS A 29 -8.25 -1.64 -16.04
C LYS A 29 -7.61 -2.50 -14.96
N VAL A 30 -7.39 -1.91 -13.78
CA VAL A 30 -6.91 -2.67 -12.61
C VAL A 30 -7.98 -3.68 -12.19
N PRO A 31 -7.63 -4.97 -12.04
CA PRO A 31 -8.58 -6.01 -11.62
C PRO A 31 -9.07 -5.77 -10.19
N LEU A 32 -10.27 -6.27 -9.88
CA LEU A 32 -10.92 -6.05 -8.59
C LEU A 32 -10.06 -6.55 -7.42
N GLU A 33 -9.38 -7.68 -7.61
CA GLU A 33 -8.50 -8.32 -6.64
C GLU A 33 -7.35 -7.41 -6.19
N LEU A 34 -6.90 -6.48 -7.05
CA LEU A 34 -5.83 -5.54 -6.75
C LEU A 34 -6.36 -4.15 -6.39
N SER A 35 -7.47 -3.72 -6.99
CA SER A 35 -7.98 -2.36 -6.81
C SER A 35 -8.51 -2.07 -5.41
N VAL A 36 -8.97 -3.12 -4.70
CA VAL A 36 -9.56 -3.01 -3.36
C VAL A 36 -8.56 -3.11 -2.21
N LEU A 37 -7.28 -3.36 -2.52
CA LEU A 37 -6.25 -3.60 -1.51
C LEU A 37 -5.83 -2.30 -0.81
N SER A 38 -5.74 -2.36 0.51
CA SER A 38 -5.17 -1.32 1.37
C SER A 38 -3.65 -1.20 1.19
N LEU A 39 -3.02 -0.17 1.77
CA LEU A 39 -1.56 -0.02 1.71
C LEU A 39 -0.85 -1.22 2.33
N THR A 40 -1.33 -1.69 3.49
CA THR A 40 -0.77 -2.83 4.19
C THR A 40 -0.93 -4.12 3.38
N GLU A 41 -2.09 -4.34 2.77
CA GLU A 41 -2.33 -5.49 1.91
C GLU A 41 -1.47 -5.47 0.64
N ARG A 42 -1.22 -4.29 0.05
CA ARG A 42 -0.32 -4.13 -1.09
C ARG A 42 1.12 -4.48 -0.75
N VAL A 43 1.59 -4.10 0.43
CA VAL A 43 2.93 -4.48 0.92
C VAL A 43 3.03 -6.01 1.10
N LEU A 44 1.98 -6.65 1.62
CA LEU A 44 1.96 -8.11 1.82
C LEU A 44 1.94 -8.93 0.53
N ILE A 45 1.49 -8.36 -0.59
CA ILE A 45 1.52 -9.06 -1.89
C ILE A 45 2.74 -8.69 -2.74
N ALA A 46 3.59 -7.76 -2.28
CA ALA A 46 4.71 -7.27 -3.07
C ALA A 46 5.91 -8.22 -3.02
N ARG A 47 6.50 -8.51 -4.19
CA ARG A 47 7.77 -9.26 -4.27
C ARG A 47 8.98 -8.46 -3.78
N HIS A 48 8.95 -7.15 -4.00
CA HIS A 48 10.04 -6.24 -3.68
C HIS A 48 9.48 -4.99 -3.00
N LEU A 49 10.20 -4.53 -1.98
CA LEU A 49 9.80 -3.40 -1.14
C LEU A 49 10.83 -2.28 -1.32
N PRO A 50 10.68 -1.42 -2.36
CA PRO A 50 11.68 -0.41 -2.66
C PRO A 50 11.62 0.78 -1.69
N CYS A 51 10.51 0.96 -0.98
CA CYS A 51 10.25 2.16 -0.19
C CYS A 51 9.67 1.84 1.18
N THR A 52 9.99 2.66 2.17
CA THR A 52 9.22 2.84 3.40
C THR A 52 8.19 3.94 3.24
N TYR A 53 7.08 3.84 3.96
CA TYR A 53 5.98 4.77 3.97
C TYR A 53 5.83 5.39 5.35
N LEU A 54 6.01 6.71 5.44
CA LEU A 54 5.74 7.49 6.65
C LEU A 54 4.36 8.14 6.49
N VAL A 55 3.38 7.65 7.24
CA VAL A 55 2.01 8.16 7.22
C VAL A 55 1.79 9.10 8.40
N LYS A 56 1.68 10.39 8.10
CA LYS A 56 1.38 11.43 9.09
C LYS A 56 -0.11 11.73 9.06
N LEU A 57 -0.77 11.54 10.19
CA LEU A 57 -2.20 11.77 10.35
C LEU A 57 -2.44 12.96 11.29
N TYR A 58 -3.35 13.82 10.88
CA TYR A 58 -3.76 15.06 11.54
C TYR A 58 -5.26 15.03 11.79
N LEU A 59 -5.69 15.69 12.86
CA LEU A 59 -7.11 15.94 13.11
C LEU A 59 -7.56 17.13 12.26
N LYS A 60 -8.76 17.04 11.67
CA LYS A 60 -9.46 18.21 11.12
C LYS A 60 -9.91 19.09 12.28
N GLU A 61 -9.54 20.38 12.24
CA GLU A 61 -9.75 21.34 13.33
C GLU A 61 -11.22 21.59 13.66
N GLU A 62 -12.13 21.41 12.70
CA GLU A 62 -13.55 21.77 12.81
C GLU A 62 -14.38 20.89 13.77
N HIS A 63 -13.83 19.79 14.30
CA HIS A 63 -14.60 18.88 15.17
C HIS A 63 -13.84 18.42 16.43
N VAL A 64 -12.89 19.19 16.98
CA VAL A 64 -12.09 18.70 18.14
C VAL A 64 -12.95 18.43 19.40
N GLU A 65 -14.06 19.15 19.58
CA GLU A 65 -14.85 19.10 20.82
C GLU A 65 -15.89 17.94 20.86
N HIS A 66 -16.34 17.44 19.71
CA HIS A 66 -17.42 16.43 19.63
C HIS A 66 -16.95 14.96 19.64
N TRP A 67 -15.65 14.71 19.78
CA TRP A 67 -15.06 13.38 19.54
C TRP A 67 -14.57 12.66 20.81
N LEU A 68 -14.70 13.29 21.97
CA LEU A 68 -14.39 12.66 23.26
C LEU A 68 -15.39 11.53 23.62
N ASP A 69 -16.58 11.50 23.02
CA ASP A 69 -17.69 10.65 23.47
C ASP A 69 -18.08 9.49 22.53
N ASN A 70 -17.57 9.37 21.30
CA ASN A 70 -18.04 8.31 20.40
C ASN A 70 -16.96 7.68 19.52
N ASN A 71 -17.06 6.36 19.36
CA ASN A 71 -16.31 5.46 18.47
C ASN A 71 -16.32 5.82 16.97
N ALA A 72 -16.69 7.05 16.60
CA ALA A 72 -16.77 7.54 15.23
C ALA A 72 -15.39 7.91 14.63
N MET A 73 -14.28 7.47 15.24
CA MET A 73 -12.87 7.92 15.15
C MET A 73 -12.26 8.11 13.75
N TYR A 74 -12.90 7.65 12.67
CA TYR A 74 -12.31 7.55 11.34
C TYR A 74 -12.73 8.64 10.34
N MET A 75 -13.73 9.49 10.64
CA MET A 75 -14.22 10.50 9.66
C MET A 75 -13.52 11.87 9.75
N GLY A 76 -12.68 12.11 10.78
CA GLY A 76 -12.02 13.39 11.05
C GLY A 76 -10.52 13.47 10.71
N LEU A 77 -9.93 12.42 10.13
CA LEU A 77 -8.49 12.36 9.88
C LEU A 77 -8.14 12.88 8.48
N LYS A 78 -7.13 13.76 8.40
CA LYS A 78 -6.44 14.16 7.17
C LYS A 78 -4.99 13.74 7.30
N GLY A 79 -4.33 13.33 6.23
CA GLY A 79 -2.94 12.90 6.34
C GLY A 79 -2.15 13.00 5.05
N ASN A 80 -0.83 12.91 5.22
CA ASN A 80 0.13 12.86 4.13
C ASN A 80 0.92 11.55 4.25
N ILE A 81 1.31 10.98 3.10
CA ILE A 81 2.19 9.82 3.02
C ILE A 81 3.48 10.26 2.34
N SER A 82 4.60 10.15 3.05
CA SER A 82 5.94 10.35 2.50
C SER A 82 6.58 9.01 2.23
N SER A 83 7.10 8.80 1.02
CA SER A 83 7.82 7.57 0.66
C SER A 83 9.32 7.82 0.63
N HIS A 84 10.10 6.96 1.28
CA HIS A 84 11.56 7.04 1.30
C HIS A 84 12.17 5.73 0.81
N PRO A 85 13.34 5.73 0.13
CA PRO A 85 14.01 4.50 -0.24
C PRO A 85 14.25 3.60 0.98
N LEU A 86 13.86 2.33 0.89
CA LEU A 86 14.08 1.35 1.95
C LEU A 86 15.49 0.79 1.82
N ASN A 87 16.22 0.74 2.93
CA ASN A 87 17.47 0.00 2.97
C ASN A 87 17.16 -1.50 2.91
N ALA A 88 17.48 -2.15 1.79
CA ALA A 88 17.17 -3.56 1.55
C ALA A 88 17.72 -4.48 2.64
N SER A 89 18.85 -4.13 3.29
CA SER A 89 19.40 -4.93 4.39
C SER A 89 18.48 -4.98 5.61
N HIS A 90 17.64 -3.96 5.84
CA HIS A 90 16.72 -3.91 6.98
C HIS A 90 15.54 -4.88 6.85
N VAL A 91 15.18 -5.29 5.63
CA VAL A 91 14.04 -6.19 5.37
C VAL A 91 14.43 -7.51 4.72
N ALA A 92 15.71 -7.72 4.43
CA ALA A 92 16.20 -8.93 3.76
C ALA A 92 15.81 -10.22 4.51
N GLY A 93 15.76 -10.19 5.84
CA GLY A 93 15.32 -11.33 6.66
C GLY A 93 13.80 -11.51 6.76
N LEU A 94 13.01 -10.52 6.33
CA LEU A 94 11.55 -10.51 6.43
C LEU A 94 10.86 -10.88 5.10
N VAL A 95 11.61 -10.83 3.99
CA VAL A 95 11.10 -11.08 2.64
C VAL A 95 11.86 -12.27 2.04
N SER A 96 11.10 -13.23 1.51
CA SER A 96 11.65 -14.35 0.74
C SER A 96 11.50 -14.06 -0.75
N ALA A 97 12.45 -14.52 -1.57
CA ALA A 97 12.46 -14.25 -3.01
C ALA A 97 11.18 -14.73 -3.71
N ASN A 98 10.64 -15.88 -3.27
CA ASN A 98 9.52 -16.55 -3.93
C ASN A 98 8.37 -16.88 -2.98
N MET A 99 8.48 -16.67 -1.66
CA MET A 99 7.41 -17.00 -0.72
C MET A 99 6.60 -15.76 -0.34
N LEU A 100 5.28 -15.83 -0.49
CA LEU A 100 4.35 -14.75 -0.16
C LEU A 100 3.12 -15.28 0.62
N PRO A 101 2.46 -14.46 1.45
CA PRO A 101 2.92 -13.14 1.89
C PRO A 101 4.19 -13.25 2.76
N PRO A 102 4.98 -12.16 2.90
CA PRO A 102 6.06 -12.09 3.89
C PRO A 102 5.48 -12.14 5.30
N GLN A 103 6.37 -12.26 6.30
CA GLN A 103 5.94 -12.19 7.70
C GLN A 103 5.28 -10.84 8.01
N ALA A 104 4.25 -10.84 8.85
CA ALA A 104 3.51 -9.63 9.23
C ALA A 104 4.42 -8.48 9.73
N LYS A 105 5.53 -8.83 10.40
CA LYS A 105 6.58 -7.91 10.88
C LYS A 105 7.17 -7.01 9.80
N VAL A 106 7.07 -7.40 8.52
CA VAL A 106 7.51 -6.55 7.41
C VAL A 106 6.74 -5.22 7.39
N LEU A 107 5.49 -5.21 7.84
CA LEU A 107 4.66 -4.02 7.82
C LEU A 107 5.17 -2.98 8.81
N ALA A 108 5.63 -3.41 9.99
CA ALA A 108 6.28 -2.54 10.97
C ALA A 108 7.60 -1.94 10.44
N ALA A 109 8.34 -2.72 9.62
CA ALA A 109 9.60 -2.26 9.02
C ALA A 109 9.38 -1.30 7.84
N VAL A 110 8.23 -1.39 7.16
CA VAL A 110 7.96 -0.66 5.92
C VAL A 110 7.01 0.51 6.12
N ILE A 111 6.13 0.48 7.10
CA ILE A 111 5.11 1.51 7.33
C ILE A 111 5.31 2.10 8.73
N GLY A 112 5.71 3.36 8.79
CA GLY A 112 5.71 4.15 10.01
C GLY A 112 4.48 5.04 10.06
N ILE A 113 3.71 4.98 11.15
CA ILE A 113 2.52 5.80 11.36
C ILE A 113 2.80 6.82 12.45
N THR A 114 2.48 8.09 12.21
CA THR A 114 2.63 9.16 13.20
C THR A 114 1.35 9.97 13.30
N PHE A 115 0.80 10.05 14.51
CA PHE A 115 -0.32 10.91 14.83
C PHE A 115 0.19 12.27 15.30
N VAL A 116 -0.18 13.31 14.58
CA VAL A 116 0.12 14.69 14.93
C VAL A 116 -1.16 15.30 15.51
N THR A 117 -1.28 15.21 16.83
CA THR A 117 -2.45 15.69 17.57
C THR A 117 -2.07 16.85 18.48
N PRO A 118 -2.91 17.90 18.59
CA PRO A 118 -2.78 18.86 19.68
C PRO A 118 -2.88 18.14 21.03
N ARG A 119 -2.06 18.56 22.00
CA ARG A 119 -2.16 18.15 23.43
C ARG A 119 -1.97 16.65 23.73
N GLY A 120 -1.26 15.91 22.88
CA GLY A 120 -0.85 14.53 23.20
C GLY A 120 -1.98 13.49 23.23
N PHE A 121 -3.08 13.75 22.52
CA PHE A 121 -4.15 12.79 22.33
C PHE A 121 -3.62 11.50 21.68
N LYS A 122 -3.88 10.36 22.33
CA LYS A 122 -3.50 9.05 21.80
C LYS A 122 -4.70 8.41 21.13
N MET A 123 -4.56 8.06 19.85
CA MET A 123 -5.54 7.22 19.18
C MET A 123 -5.54 5.82 19.79
N LYS A 124 -6.73 5.29 20.10
CA LYS A 124 -6.89 3.95 20.69
C LYS A 124 -6.80 2.84 19.64
N GLU A 125 -7.18 3.13 18.40
CA GLU A 125 -7.22 2.17 17.29
C GLU A 125 -6.66 2.79 16.02
N LEU A 126 -5.96 2.00 15.19
CA LEU A 126 -5.49 2.48 13.89
C LEU A 126 -6.65 2.58 12.88
N PRO A 127 -6.62 3.56 11.96
CA PRO A 127 -7.59 3.67 10.88
C PRO A 127 -7.78 2.41 10.04
N ARG A 128 -9.01 2.22 9.55
CA ARG A 128 -9.36 1.13 8.62
C ARG A 128 -8.48 1.03 7.38
N ILE A 129 -7.85 2.12 6.97
CA ILE A 129 -6.89 2.15 5.84
C ILE A 129 -5.62 1.31 6.09
N PHE A 130 -5.33 0.96 7.34
CA PHE A 130 -4.24 0.06 7.72
C PHE A 130 -4.70 -1.36 8.03
N HIS A 131 -6.00 -1.64 7.98
CA HIS A 131 -6.50 -2.98 8.20
C HIS A 131 -5.97 -3.92 7.11
N VAL A 132 -5.64 -5.12 7.55
CA VAL A 132 -5.34 -6.27 6.71
C VAL A 132 -6.55 -7.19 6.73
N ARG A 133 -6.98 -7.62 5.55
CA ARG A 133 -8.03 -8.64 5.36
C ARG A 133 -7.39 -9.85 4.69
N ARG A 134 -7.20 -10.92 5.47
CA ARG A 134 -6.51 -12.16 5.02
C ARG A 134 -7.03 -12.67 3.68
N GLU A 135 -8.35 -12.71 3.50
CA GLU A 135 -8.94 -13.23 2.27
C GLU A 135 -8.64 -12.36 1.03
N LEU A 136 -8.44 -11.05 1.20
CA LEU A 136 -8.08 -10.20 0.08
C LEU A 136 -6.63 -10.42 -0.35
N VAL A 137 -5.73 -10.56 0.62
CA VAL A 137 -4.32 -10.92 0.36
C VAL A 137 -4.26 -12.25 -0.39
N ARG A 138 -4.97 -13.27 0.09
CA ARG A 138 -5.02 -14.59 -0.56
C ARG A 138 -5.55 -14.51 -1.99
N ARG A 139 -6.70 -13.85 -2.21
CA ARG A 139 -7.30 -13.69 -3.55
C ARG A 139 -6.37 -12.95 -4.51
N ALA A 140 -5.73 -11.89 -4.03
CA ALA A 140 -4.76 -11.13 -4.83
C ALA A 140 -3.56 -11.97 -5.24
N LEU A 141 -2.97 -12.74 -4.32
CA LEU A 141 -1.84 -13.62 -4.63
C LEU A 141 -2.22 -14.72 -5.64
N LEU A 142 -3.38 -15.35 -5.47
CA LEU A 142 -3.89 -16.35 -6.42
C LEU A 142 -4.12 -15.74 -7.81
N TRP A 143 -4.70 -14.54 -7.85
CA TRP A 143 -4.90 -13.82 -9.10
C TRP A 143 -3.58 -13.47 -9.77
N LEU A 144 -2.61 -12.94 -9.01
CA LEU A 144 -1.28 -12.59 -9.51
C LEU A 144 -0.54 -13.80 -10.05
N LYS A 145 -0.52 -14.91 -9.32
CA LYS A 145 0.13 -16.15 -9.76
C LYS A 145 -0.42 -16.67 -11.07
N LYS A 146 -1.74 -16.53 -11.29
CA LYS A 146 -2.41 -16.97 -12.52
C LYS A 146 -2.21 -16.00 -13.70
N ASN A 147 -2.18 -14.69 -13.46
CA ASN A 147 -2.32 -13.68 -14.52
C ASN A 147 -1.07 -12.81 -14.74
N ASN A 148 -0.09 -12.84 -13.85
CA ASN A 148 1.11 -12.03 -13.95
C ASN A 148 2.35 -12.93 -14.06
N PRO A 149 3.06 -12.93 -15.20
CA PRO A 149 4.29 -13.71 -15.39
C PRO A 149 5.37 -13.43 -14.33
N LEU A 150 5.41 -12.23 -13.76
CA LEU A 150 6.34 -11.89 -12.68
C LEU A 150 5.99 -12.56 -11.35
N TYR A 151 4.85 -13.24 -11.25
CA TYR A 151 4.37 -13.92 -10.05
C TYR A 151 4.14 -15.42 -10.25
N SER A 152 4.49 -15.99 -11.42
CA SER A 152 4.16 -17.38 -11.74
C SER A 152 4.86 -18.40 -10.82
N ASP A 153 6.05 -18.07 -10.34
CA ASP A 153 6.94 -18.89 -9.50
C ASP A 153 6.72 -18.69 -7.99
N ILE A 154 5.78 -17.84 -7.58
CA ILE A 154 5.55 -17.60 -6.15
C ILE A 154 4.97 -18.86 -5.46
N ILE A 155 5.37 -19.08 -4.22
CA ILE A 155 4.81 -20.06 -3.30
C ILE A 155 3.94 -19.28 -2.31
N ILE A 156 2.64 -19.58 -2.33
CA ILE A 156 1.71 -18.97 -1.39
C ILE A 156 1.77 -19.78 -0.10
N SER A 157 2.26 -19.15 0.97
CA SER A 157 2.36 -19.77 2.30
C SER A 157 1.05 -19.64 3.05
N ASP A 158 0.33 -20.76 3.21
CA ASP A 158 -0.89 -20.81 4.02
C ASP A 158 -0.58 -20.52 5.51
N ASP A 159 0.59 -20.92 5.99
CA ASP A 159 1.05 -20.60 7.35
C ASP A 159 1.21 -19.08 7.55
N ALA A 160 1.82 -18.38 6.60
CA ALA A 160 1.96 -16.92 6.67
C ALA A 160 0.59 -16.22 6.57
N LEU A 161 -0.31 -16.71 5.72
CA LEU A 161 -1.68 -16.20 5.65
C LEU A 161 -2.43 -16.41 6.97
N ALA A 162 -2.24 -17.55 7.64
CA ALA A 162 -2.89 -17.86 8.92
C ALA A 162 -2.48 -16.91 10.06
N GLN A 163 -1.30 -16.29 9.98
CA GLN A 163 -0.85 -15.27 10.93
C GLN A 163 -1.49 -13.89 10.72
N LEU A 164 -2.08 -13.62 9.55
CA LEU A 164 -2.77 -12.35 9.30
C LEU A 164 -4.15 -12.35 9.95
N PRO A 165 -4.68 -11.23 10.46
CA PRO A 165 -6.04 -11.18 10.99
C PRO A 165 -7.08 -11.45 9.89
N ILE A 166 -8.23 -12.02 10.27
CA ILE A 166 -9.37 -12.21 9.34
C ILE A 166 -9.74 -10.86 8.71
N SER A 167 -9.89 -9.84 9.56
CA SER A 167 -10.03 -8.44 9.19
C SER A 167 -9.68 -7.58 10.40
N GLY A 168 -8.62 -6.80 10.34
CA GLY A 168 -8.21 -5.96 11.47
C GLY A 168 -6.83 -5.34 11.28
N VAL A 169 -6.40 -4.61 12.30
CA VAL A 169 -5.03 -4.08 12.40
C VAL A 169 -4.13 -5.20 12.93
N LEU A 170 -2.89 -5.27 12.44
CA LEU A 170 -1.88 -6.13 13.03
C LEU A 170 -1.32 -5.48 14.29
N GLU A 171 -1.18 -6.24 15.38
CA GLU A 171 -0.63 -5.74 16.65
C GLU A 171 0.79 -5.17 16.52
N GLU A 172 1.49 -5.54 15.45
CA GLU A 172 2.88 -5.16 15.17
C GLU A 172 3.01 -3.76 14.51
N ILE A 173 1.91 -3.10 14.10
CA ILE A 173 1.90 -1.81 13.37
C ILE A 173 1.42 -0.67 14.27
#